data_AF-E7C2E4-F1
#
_entry.id   AF-E7C2E4-F1
#
_cell.length_a   1.000
_cell.length_b   1.000
_cell.length_c   1.000
_cell.angle_alpha   90.00
_cell.angle_beta   90.00
_cell.angle_gamma   90.00
#
_symmetry.space_group_name_H-M   'P 1'
#
loop_
_entity.id
_entity.type
_entity.pdbx_description
1 polymer ?
#
loop_
_entity_poly.entity_id
_entity_poly.type
_entity_poly.pdbx_seq_one_letter_code
_entity_poly.pdbx_strand_id
1 'polypeptide(L)'
;MKSHRIRSLKELISTAEFTTWHAKHNELNRSVLELEEKREELELALAIARFETEFIQGNADQTFLSAGDFEDESARSEAEYAAVENDSFQLLSDFEDKSRDEETARIDLHGLETQLEEKRGQTSELKAQATADEKQGSESSGISDEELKNLGGDIAGLARQVEAARARLSEEVKRREALWDEVEQTWVTAFRANMRRSEFSYQGRRVRARAERLFTKAEMVRRRVDDLSAQMAVVDEKLSSAKADNIRHLDHARKTFDCTVVDEFLFWPHSDDVQAALCVPLVDEQSHFNIQIKALKVYQIERDKGLDFIEPVSDEELGDEDPRLESFFNEGRPAA
;
A
#
# COMPACT_ATOMS: atom_id res chain seq x y z
N MET A 1 9.91 -62.89 14.83
CA MET A 1 10.82 -62.30 15.81
C MET A 1 11.35 -63.36 16.74
N LYS A 2 12.54 -63.85 16.41
CA LYS A 2 13.37 -64.70 17.25
C LYS A 2 13.98 -63.84 18.36
N SER A 3 14.22 -64.46 19.51
CA SER A 3 15.02 -63.85 20.58
C SER A 3 16.50 -63.93 20.22
N HIS A 4 17.28 -62.91 20.57
CA HIS A 4 18.72 -62.87 20.31
C HIS A 4 19.53 -62.83 21.61
N ARG A 5 20.73 -63.42 21.58
CA ARG A 5 21.79 -63.17 22.57
C ARG A 5 22.56 -61.93 22.15
N ILE A 6 23.11 -61.20 23.11
CA ILE A 6 23.93 -60.00 22.89
C ILE A 6 25.04 -60.27 21.87
N ARG A 7 25.79 -61.37 22.04
CA ARG A 7 26.89 -61.76 21.13
C ARG A 7 26.41 -61.94 19.68
N SER A 8 25.32 -62.68 19.48
CA SER A 8 24.75 -62.92 18.15
C SER A 8 24.26 -61.63 17.48
N LEU A 9 23.77 -60.68 18.27
CA LEU A 9 23.35 -59.38 17.77
C LEU A 9 24.55 -58.49 17.39
N LYS A 10 25.62 -58.47 18.19
CA LYS A 10 26.88 -57.78 17.83
C LYS A 10 27.49 -58.35 16.54
N GLU A 11 27.46 -59.67 16.36
CA GLU A 11 27.89 -60.34 15.12
C GLU A 11 27.01 -59.92 13.92
N LEU A 12 25.68 -59.88 14.09
CA LEU A 12 24.74 -59.45 13.05
C LEU A 12 24.99 -58.01 12.58
N ILE A 13 25.15 -57.07 13.52
CA ILE A 13 25.39 -55.65 13.21
C ILE A 13 26.74 -55.45 12.50
N SER A 14 27.72 -56.32 12.79
CA SER A 14 29.04 -56.30 12.16
C SER A 14 29.05 -56.90 10.75
N THR A 15 27.94 -57.48 10.28
CA THR A 15 27.88 -58.06 8.93
C THR A 15 27.94 -56.99 7.83
N ALA A 16 28.52 -57.37 6.69
CA ALA A 16 28.59 -56.48 5.52
C ALA A 16 27.18 -56.10 4.99
N GLU A 17 26.21 -57.02 5.11
CA GLU A 17 24.82 -56.78 4.72
C GLU A 17 24.17 -55.70 5.60
N PHE A 18 24.31 -55.81 6.92
CA PHE A 18 23.76 -54.84 7.86
C PHE A 18 24.40 -53.45 7.71
N THR A 19 25.73 -53.39 7.62
CA THR A 19 26.46 -52.13 7.44
C THR A 19 26.12 -51.43 6.11
N THR A 20 25.95 -52.19 5.02
CA THR A 20 25.50 -51.65 3.74
C THR A 20 24.06 -51.12 3.83
N TRP A 21 23.17 -51.86 4.50
CA TRP A 21 21.80 -51.42 4.74
C TRP A 21 21.74 -50.14 5.59
N HIS A 22 22.54 -50.05 6.66
CA HIS A 22 22.59 -48.88 7.54
C HIS A 22 23.14 -47.65 6.82
N ALA A 23 24.18 -47.81 6.01
CA ALA A 23 24.70 -46.73 5.17
C ALA A 23 23.61 -46.18 4.22
N LYS A 24 22.79 -47.06 3.63
CA LYS A 24 21.67 -46.66 2.79
C LYS A 24 20.55 -45.97 3.58
N HIS A 25 20.27 -46.43 4.79
CA HIS A 25 19.30 -45.79 5.67
C HIS A 25 19.73 -44.36 6.03
N ASN A 26 21.01 -44.16 6.38
CA ASN A 26 21.54 -42.83 6.66
C ASN A 26 21.45 -41.90 5.44
N GLU A 27 21.70 -42.41 4.23
CA GLU A 27 21.53 -41.64 3.00
C GLU A 27 20.07 -41.20 2.79
N LEU A 28 19.12 -42.11 3.00
CA LEU A 28 17.68 -41.83 2.88
C LEU A 28 17.20 -40.85 3.96
N ASN A 29 17.58 -41.05 5.22
CA ASN A 29 17.26 -40.14 6.32
C ASN A 29 17.80 -38.73 6.05
N ARG A 30 19.06 -38.62 5.63
CA ARG A 30 19.65 -37.32 5.28
C ARG A 30 18.88 -36.65 4.15
N SER A 31 18.50 -37.40 3.10
CA SER A 31 17.70 -36.85 2.01
C SER A 31 16.31 -36.39 2.48
N VAL A 32 15.69 -37.07 3.45
CA VAL A 32 14.42 -36.62 4.04
C VAL A 32 14.61 -35.32 4.80
N LEU A 33 15.61 -35.25 5.69
CA LEU A 33 15.91 -34.04 6.46
C LEU A 33 16.23 -32.83 5.57
N GLU A 34 17.05 -33.01 4.53
CA GLU A 34 17.37 -31.94 3.56
C GLU A 34 16.12 -31.45 2.81
N LEU A 35 15.17 -32.34 2.50
CA LEU A 35 13.91 -31.97 1.86
C LEU A 35 12.94 -31.29 2.83
N GLU A 36 12.94 -31.67 4.11
CA GLU A 36 12.15 -31.02 5.16
C GLU A 36 12.64 -29.60 5.42
N GLU A 37 13.94 -29.40 5.60
CA GLU A 37 14.54 -28.08 5.76
C GLU A 37 14.20 -27.18 4.56
N LYS A 38 14.39 -27.69 3.34
CA LYS A 38 14.04 -26.95 2.12
C LYS A 38 12.55 -26.61 2.03
N ARG A 39 11.68 -27.51 2.50
CA ARG A 39 10.23 -27.28 2.54
C ARG A 39 9.89 -26.15 3.51
N GLU A 40 10.49 -26.14 4.69
CA GLU A 40 10.31 -25.08 5.71
C GLU A 40 10.80 -23.72 5.19
N GLU A 41 11.97 -23.68 4.53
CA GLU A 41 12.49 -22.47 3.89
C GLU A 41 11.52 -21.91 2.84
N LEU A 42 10.98 -22.78 1.98
CA LEU A 42 10.02 -22.40 0.95
C LEU A 42 8.69 -21.93 1.56
N GLU A 43 8.22 -22.58 2.62
CA GLU A 43 7.00 -22.19 3.33
C GLU A 43 7.13 -20.79 3.94
N LEU A 44 8.26 -20.50 4.60
CA LEU A 44 8.56 -19.17 5.14
C LEU A 44 8.63 -18.12 4.02
N ALA A 45 9.35 -18.42 2.93
CA ALA A 45 9.47 -17.52 1.79
C ALA A 45 8.10 -17.23 1.14
N LEU A 46 7.25 -18.26 1.04
CA LEU A 46 5.89 -18.15 0.51
C LEU A 46 5.01 -17.29 1.41
N ALA A 47 5.07 -17.47 2.74
CA ALA A 47 4.32 -16.68 3.70
C ALA A 47 4.69 -15.19 3.61
N ILE A 48 5.98 -14.88 3.54
CA ILE A 48 6.48 -13.50 3.37
C ILE A 48 5.97 -12.91 2.05
N ALA A 49 6.11 -13.64 0.94
CA ALA A 49 5.70 -13.16 -0.39
C ALA A 49 4.19 -12.92 -0.50
N ARG A 50 3.37 -13.74 0.17
CA ARG A 50 1.91 -13.54 0.25
C ARG A 50 1.57 -12.26 1.01
N PHE A 51 2.16 -12.08 2.19
CA PHE A 51 1.99 -10.86 2.98
C PHE A 51 2.42 -9.61 2.20
N GLU A 52 3.58 -9.65 1.53
CA GLU A 52 4.05 -8.54 0.70
C GLU A 52 3.06 -8.20 -0.43
N THR A 53 2.49 -9.22 -1.08
CA THR A 53 1.52 -9.03 -2.16
C THR A 53 0.26 -8.35 -1.65
N GLU A 54 -0.30 -8.82 -0.54
CA GLU A 54 -1.50 -8.24 0.09
C GLU A 54 -1.24 -6.79 0.53
N PHE A 55 -0.09 -6.53 1.16
CA PHE A 55 0.30 -5.21 1.61
C PHE A 55 0.48 -4.22 0.43
N ILE A 56 1.16 -4.64 -0.64
CA ILE A 56 1.36 -3.78 -1.81
C ILE A 56 0.03 -3.54 -2.54
N GLN A 57 -0.81 -4.58 -2.68
CA GLN A 57 -2.13 -4.46 -3.29
C GLN A 57 -3.01 -3.47 -2.51
N GLY A 58 -3.09 -3.60 -1.18
CA GLY A 58 -3.87 -2.68 -0.34
C GLY A 58 -3.38 -1.23 -0.46
N ASN A 59 -2.06 -1.01 -0.51
CA ASN A 59 -1.50 0.33 -0.76
C ASN A 59 -1.81 0.84 -2.18
N ALA A 60 -1.81 -0.03 -3.18
CA ALA A 60 -2.17 0.33 -4.56
C ALA A 60 -3.64 0.77 -4.62
N ASP A 61 -4.54 0.02 -3.99
CA ASP A 61 -5.97 0.32 -3.92
C ASP A 61 -6.23 1.66 -3.21
N GLN A 62 -5.62 1.90 -2.05
CA GLN A 62 -5.72 3.18 -1.35
C GLN A 62 -5.20 4.35 -2.18
N THR A 63 -4.07 4.16 -2.85
CA THR A 63 -3.49 5.20 -3.73
C THR A 63 -4.40 5.45 -4.93
N PHE A 64 -5.01 4.41 -5.49
CA PHE A 64 -5.95 4.53 -6.60
C PHE A 64 -7.22 5.27 -6.20
N LEU A 65 -7.77 4.98 -5.02
CA LEU A 65 -8.92 5.71 -4.45
C LEU A 65 -8.59 7.19 -4.27
N SER A 66 -7.43 7.52 -3.70
CA SER A 66 -6.99 8.91 -3.58
C SER A 66 -6.81 9.61 -4.93
N ALA A 67 -6.45 8.90 -6.00
CA ALA A 67 -6.44 9.47 -7.35
C ALA A 67 -7.86 9.83 -7.81
N GLY A 68 -8.85 8.98 -7.49
CA GLY A 68 -10.27 9.23 -7.74
C GLY A 68 -10.77 10.50 -7.04
N ASP A 69 -10.37 10.73 -5.79
CA ASP A 69 -10.73 11.96 -5.07
C ASP A 69 -10.26 13.23 -5.81
N PHE A 70 -9.06 13.21 -6.40
CA PHE A 70 -8.57 14.32 -7.23
C PHE A 70 -9.29 14.45 -8.57
N GLU A 71 -9.69 13.33 -9.19
CA GLU A 71 -10.51 13.36 -10.40
C GLU A 71 -11.89 13.98 -10.12
N ASP A 72 -12.50 13.67 -8.98
CA ASP A 72 -13.77 14.25 -8.52
C ASP A 72 -13.65 15.75 -8.24
N GLU A 73 -12.61 16.18 -7.50
CA GLU A 73 -12.39 17.61 -7.24
C GLU A 73 -12.06 18.40 -8.52
N SER A 74 -11.38 17.78 -9.48
CA SER A 74 -11.17 18.35 -10.82
C SER A 74 -12.51 18.55 -11.55
N ALA A 75 -13.40 17.57 -11.52
CA ALA A 75 -14.71 17.65 -12.16
C ALA A 75 -15.61 18.70 -11.48
N ARG A 76 -15.56 18.83 -10.15
CA ARG A 76 -16.27 19.90 -9.42
C ARG A 76 -15.75 21.28 -9.82
N SER A 77 -14.43 21.44 -9.91
CA SER A 77 -13.81 22.70 -10.33
C SER A 77 -14.15 23.06 -11.78
N GLU A 78 -14.30 22.05 -12.64
CA GLU A 78 -14.77 22.24 -14.02
C GLU A 78 -16.22 22.71 -14.08
N ALA A 79 -17.10 22.10 -13.29
CA ALA A 79 -18.50 22.53 -13.19
C ALA A 79 -18.62 23.96 -12.63
N GLU A 80 -17.83 24.30 -11.61
CA GLU A 80 -17.74 25.66 -11.06
C GLU A 80 -17.28 26.65 -12.14
N TYR A 81 -16.21 26.33 -12.89
CA TYR A 81 -15.73 27.18 -13.97
C TYR A 81 -16.80 27.42 -15.04
N ALA A 82 -17.47 26.37 -15.49
CA ALA A 82 -18.52 26.47 -16.51
C ALA A 82 -19.73 27.29 -16.02
N ALA A 83 -20.09 27.18 -14.74
CA ALA A 83 -21.15 28.00 -14.16
C ALA A 83 -20.77 29.48 -14.16
N VAL A 84 -19.56 29.81 -13.70
CA VAL A 84 -19.07 31.21 -13.67
C VAL A 84 -18.92 31.76 -15.09
N GLU A 85 -18.47 30.96 -16.05
CA GLU A 85 -18.38 31.37 -17.45
C GLU A 85 -19.75 31.73 -18.02
N ASN A 86 -20.78 30.94 -17.75
CA ASN A 86 -22.15 31.24 -18.17
C ASN A 86 -22.68 32.54 -17.56
N ASP A 87 -22.45 32.76 -16.27
CA ASP A 87 -22.91 33.97 -15.57
C ASP A 87 -22.14 35.22 -16.01
N SER A 88 -20.86 35.06 -16.37
CA SER A 88 -19.98 36.17 -16.75
C SER A 88 -20.44 36.92 -17.99
N PHE A 89 -21.08 36.24 -18.95
CA PHE A 89 -21.57 36.88 -20.17
C PHE A 89 -22.69 37.88 -19.91
N GLN A 90 -23.64 37.50 -19.04
CA GLN A 90 -24.74 38.39 -18.68
C GLN A 90 -24.21 39.60 -17.92
N LEU A 91 -23.33 39.37 -16.94
CA LEU A 91 -22.76 40.43 -16.12
C LEU A 91 -21.92 41.43 -16.93
N LEU A 92 -21.16 40.94 -17.92
CA LEU A 92 -20.40 41.81 -18.83
C LEU A 92 -21.34 42.64 -19.71
N SER A 93 -22.43 42.04 -20.20
CA SER A 93 -23.45 42.75 -20.97
C SER A 93 -24.10 43.86 -20.15
N ASP A 94 -24.48 43.57 -18.90
CA ASP A 94 -25.10 44.55 -18.00
C ASP A 94 -24.12 45.69 -17.67
N PHE A 95 -22.84 45.38 -17.49
CA PHE A 95 -21.79 46.39 -17.32
C PHE A 95 -21.64 47.28 -18.57
N GLU A 96 -21.62 46.70 -19.77
CA GLU A 96 -21.53 47.47 -21.02
C GLU A 96 -22.73 48.41 -21.19
N ASP A 97 -23.93 47.95 -20.88
CA ASP A 97 -25.14 48.78 -20.94
C ASP A 97 -25.06 49.95 -19.95
N LYS A 98 -24.56 49.72 -18.73
CA LYS A 98 -24.35 50.81 -17.76
C LYS A 98 -23.21 51.75 -18.12
N SER A 99 -22.18 51.27 -18.79
CA SER A 99 -21.14 52.13 -19.36
C SER A 99 -21.71 53.09 -20.41
N ARG A 100 -22.65 52.62 -21.26
CA ARG A 100 -23.36 53.45 -22.24
C ARG A 100 -24.30 54.47 -21.57
N ASP A 101 -24.99 54.08 -20.49
CA ASP A 101 -25.84 54.99 -19.70
C ASP A 101 -25.02 56.12 -19.06
N GLU A 102 -23.84 55.80 -18.50
CA GLU A 102 -22.90 56.78 -17.96
C GLU A 102 -22.40 57.74 -19.03
N GLU A 103 -21.98 57.21 -20.19
CA GLU A 103 -21.51 58.01 -21.32
C GLU A 103 -22.60 58.99 -21.80
N THR A 104 -23.85 58.50 -21.91
CA THR A 104 -25.00 59.34 -22.26
C THR A 104 -25.21 60.45 -21.23
N ALA A 105 -25.18 60.14 -19.93
CA ALA A 105 -25.32 61.14 -18.87
C ALA A 105 -24.18 62.18 -18.89
N ARG A 106 -22.96 61.77 -19.26
CA ARG A 106 -21.81 62.68 -19.42
C ARG A 106 -22.00 63.63 -20.60
N ILE A 107 -22.49 63.14 -21.73
CA ILE A 107 -22.80 63.95 -22.91
C ILE A 107 -23.90 64.97 -22.58
N ASP A 108 -24.99 64.53 -21.93
CA ASP A 108 -26.09 65.39 -21.49
C ASP A 108 -25.60 66.53 -20.59
N LEU A 109 -24.76 66.20 -19.59
CA LEU A 109 -24.15 67.18 -18.69
C LEU A 109 -23.33 68.21 -19.45
N HIS A 110 -22.46 67.75 -20.37
CA HIS A 110 -21.61 68.65 -21.15
C HIS A 110 -22.43 69.59 -22.03
N GLY A 111 -23.52 69.10 -22.62
CA GLY A 111 -24.46 69.94 -23.38
C GLY A 111 -25.10 71.03 -22.53
N LEU A 112 -25.54 70.70 -21.31
CA LEU A 112 -26.12 71.67 -20.37
C LEU A 112 -25.09 72.69 -19.85
N GLU A 113 -23.86 72.25 -19.58
CA GLU A 113 -22.77 73.14 -19.17
C GLU A 113 -22.40 74.12 -20.28
N THR A 114 -22.35 73.66 -21.52
CA THR A 114 -22.11 74.51 -22.70
C THR A 114 -23.21 75.55 -22.87
N GLN A 115 -24.49 75.14 -22.79
CA GLN A 115 -25.63 76.08 -22.86
C GLN A 115 -25.62 77.10 -21.73
N LEU A 116 -25.26 76.69 -20.51
CA LEU A 116 -25.13 77.58 -19.36
C LEU A 116 -24.01 78.60 -19.59
N GLU A 117 -22.87 78.19 -20.16
CA GLU A 117 -21.74 79.06 -20.46
C GLU A 117 -22.07 80.06 -21.57
N GLU A 118 -22.74 79.63 -22.64
CA GLU A 118 -23.26 80.50 -23.69
C GLU A 118 -24.23 81.56 -23.13
N LYS A 119 -25.17 81.16 -22.26
CA LYS A 119 -26.13 82.08 -21.62
C LYS A 119 -25.45 83.07 -20.67
N ARG A 120 -24.42 82.62 -19.94
CA ARG A 120 -23.58 83.51 -19.12
C ARG A 120 -22.79 84.49 -19.99
N GLY A 121 -22.27 84.03 -21.13
CA GLY A 121 -21.63 84.87 -22.15
C GLY A 121 -22.57 85.94 -22.69
N GLN A 122 -23.75 85.55 -23.18
CA GLN A 122 -24.80 86.46 -23.67
C GLN A 122 -25.21 87.49 -22.62
N THR A 123 -25.38 87.08 -21.36
CA THR A 123 -25.71 87.99 -20.25
C THR A 123 -24.56 88.95 -19.96
N SER A 124 -23.31 88.51 -20.07
CA SER A 124 -22.13 89.37 -19.90
C SER A 124 -22.01 90.38 -21.04
N GLU A 125 -22.28 89.97 -22.28
CA GLU A 125 -22.27 90.84 -23.46
C GLU A 125 -23.40 91.88 -23.40
N LEU A 126 -24.62 91.48 -23.05
CA LEU A 126 -25.76 92.39 -22.87
C LEU A 126 -25.53 93.37 -21.71
N LYS A 127 -24.93 92.92 -20.60
CA LYS A 127 -24.51 93.82 -19.51
C LYS A 127 -23.42 94.79 -19.97
N ALA A 128 -22.43 94.33 -20.74
CA ALA A 128 -21.38 95.18 -21.27
C ALA A 128 -21.96 96.23 -22.24
N GLN A 129 -22.89 95.85 -23.12
CA GLN A 129 -23.61 96.75 -24.02
C GLN A 129 -24.46 97.77 -23.24
N ALA A 130 -25.24 97.34 -22.25
CA ALA A 130 -26.02 98.24 -21.40
C ALA A 130 -25.14 99.28 -20.68
N THR A 131 -23.98 98.87 -20.13
CA THR A 131 -23.04 99.80 -19.49
C THR A 131 -22.30 100.72 -20.47
N ALA A 132 -22.21 100.34 -21.76
CA ALA A 132 -21.63 101.17 -22.80
C ALA A 132 -22.65 102.20 -23.32
N ASP A 133 -23.91 101.79 -23.47
CA ASP A 133 -25.04 102.65 -23.87
C ASP A 133 -25.35 103.72 -22.80
N GLU A 134 -25.32 103.36 -21.51
CA GLU A 134 -25.42 104.32 -20.40
C GLU A 134 -24.32 105.40 -20.43
N LYS A 135 -23.11 105.04 -20.85
CA LYS A 135 -21.98 105.98 -20.99
C LYS A 135 -22.07 106.86 -22.23
N GLN A 136 -22.87 106.49 -23.23
CA GLN A 136 -23.04 107.24 -24.48
C GLN A 136 -24.28 108.15 -24.52
N GLY A 137 -25.13 108.15 -23.49
CA GLY A 137 -26.26 109.09 -23.37
C GLY A 137 -27.40 108.86 -24.38
N SER A 138 -27.58 107.63 -24.85
CA SER A 138 -28.70 107.24 -25.71
C SER A 138 -29.94 106.94 -24.86
N GLU A 139 -31.00 107.76 -24.96
CA GLU A 139 -32.33 107.48 -24.42
C GLU A 139 -33.10 106.39 -25.21
N SER A 140 -32.41 105.71 -26.14
CA SER A 140 -32.95 104.65 -26.98
C SER A 140 -32.03 103.44 -26.93
N SER A 141 -32.12 102.65 -25.87
CA SER A 141 -31.74 101.24 -25.91
C SER A 141 -32.71 100.48 -25.01
N GLY A 142 -33.73 99.90 -25.64
CA GLY A 142 -34.71 99.03 -25.01
C GLY A 142 -34.13 97.66 -24.69
N ILE A 143 -32.95 97.59 -24.07
CA ILE A 143 -32.57 96.39 -23.32
C ILE A 143 -33.47 96.43 -22.09
N SER A 144 -34.55 95.68 -22.16
CA SER A 144 -35.51 95.68 -21.07
C SER A 144 -34.83 95.04 -19.86
N ASP A 145 -34.91 95.69 -18.69
CA ASP A 145 -34.57 95.05 -17.40
C ASP A 145 -35.26 93.68 -17.26
N GLU A 146 -36.38 93.52 -17.96
CA GLU A 146 -37.14 92.28 -18.14
C GLU A 146 -36.36 91.18 -18.91
N GLU A 147 -35.62 91.50 -19.98
CA GLU A 147 -34.75 90.55 -20.69
C GLU A 147 -33.58 90.08 -19.83
N LEU A 148 -32.90 91.00 -19.11
CA LEU A 148 -31.83 90.63 -18.18
C LEU A 148 -32.33 89.78 -17.02
N LYS A 149 -33.55 90.06 -16.54
CA LYS A 149 -34.22 89.27 -15.49
C LYS A 149 -34.65 87.88 -16.01
N ASN A 150 -35.14 87.79 -17.24
CA ASN A 150 -35.50 86.54 -17.88
C ASN A 150 -34.25 85.67 -18.12
N LEU A 151 -33.17 86.23 -18.66
CA LEU A 151 -31.86 85.57 -18.81
C LEU A 151 -31.29 85.12 -17.45
N GLY A 152 -31.45 85.93 -16.40
CA GLY A 152 -31.08 85.54 -15.03
C GLY A 152 -31.89 84.36 -14.50
N GLY A 153 -33.19 84.31 -14.81
CA GLY A 153 -34.08 83.18 -14.53
C GLY A 153 -33.66 81.91 -15.28
N ASP A 154 -33.34 82.05 -16.57
CA ASP A 154 -32.88 80.96 -17.42
C ASP A 154 -31.52 80.40 -16.96
N ILE A 155 -30.57 81.27 -16.60
CA ILE A 155 -29.28 80.86 -16.02
C ILE A 155 -29.49 80.11 -14.70
N ALA A 156 -30.38 80.60 -13.83
CA ALA A 156 -30.69 79.92 -12.58
C ALA A 156 -31.39 78.56 -12.81
N GLY A 157 -32.24 78.46 -13.83
CA GLY A 157 -32.87 77.22 -14.27
C GLY A 157 -31.86 76.20 -14.80
N LEU A 158 -31.01 76.62 -15.75
CA LEU A 158 -29.94 75.80 -16.32
C LEU A 158 -28.93 75.39 -15.25
N ALA A 159 -28.56 76.26 -14.31
CA ALA A 159 -27.67 75.90 -13.21
C ALA A 159 -28.25 74.78 -12.33
N ARG A 160 -29.56 74.77 -12.06
CA ARG A 160 -30.21 73.65 -11.36
C ARG A 160 -30.22 72.37 -12.19
N GLN A 161 -30.42 72.49 -13.50
CA GLN A 161 -30.39 71.33 -14.41
C GLN A 161 -28.97 70.74 -14.49
N VAL A 162 -27.93 71.56 -14.54
CA VAL A 162 -26.52 71.12 -14.48
C VAL A 162 -26.24 70.39 -13.17
N GLU A 163 -26.66 70.93 -12.01
CA GLU A 163 -26.48 70.24 -10.74
C GLU A 163 -27.24 68.91 -10.66
N ALA A 164 -28.46 68.84 -11.20
CA ALA A 164 -29.21 67.58 -11.30
C ALA A 164 -28.52 66.57 -12.24
N ALA A 165 -27.97 67.03 -13.37
CA ALA A 165 -27.21 66.20 -14.31
C ALA A 165 -25.90 65.69 -13.70
N ARG A 166 -25.20 66.51 -12.90
CA ARG A 166 -24.01 66.09 -12.12
C ARG A 166 -24.36 65.01 -11.10
N ALA A 167 -25.47 65.16 -10.38
CA ALA A 167 -25.94 64.15 -9.44
C ALA A 167 -26.26 62.83 -10.17
N ARG A 168 -26.98 62.90 -11.30
CA ARG A 168 -27.28 61.73 -12.13
C ARG A 168 -26.00 61.03 -12.63
N LEU A 169 -25.03 61.79 -13.16
CA LEU A 169 -23.75 61.22 -13.60
C LEU A 169 -23.02 60.53 -12.44
N SER A 170 -23.00 61.14 -11.25
CA SER A 170 -22.37 60.51 -10.07
C SER A 170 -23.05 59.21 -9.68
N GLU A 171 -24.37 59.09 -9.80
CA GLU A 171 -25.09 57.84 -9.57
C GLU A 171 -24.78 56.77 -10.62
N GLU A 172 -24.74 57.13 -11.91
CA GLU A 172 -24.41 56.16 -12.96
C GLU A 172 -22.96 55.68 -12.87
N VAL A 173 -22.01 56.56 -12.54
CA VAL A 173 -20.61 56.17 -12.26
C VAL A 173 -20.55 55.14 -11.13
N LYS A 174 -21.26 55.37 -10.01
CA LYS A 174 -21.29 54.43 -8.89
C LYS A 174 -21.89 53.08 -9.27
N ARG A 175 -22.96 53.07 -10.07
CA ARG A 175 -23.58 51.83 -10.56
C ARG A 175 -22.65 51.06 -11.50
N ARG A 176 -21.97 51.76 -12.41
CA ARG A 176 -20.97 51.15 -13.29
C ARG A 176 -19.80 50.56 -12.49
N GLU A 177 -19.28 51.30 -11.52
CA GLU A 177 -18.18 50.82 -10.65
C GLU A 177 -18.61 49.58 -9.85
N ALA A 178 -19.82 49.55 -9.30
CA ALA A 178 -20.33 48.37 -8.60
C ALA A 178 -20.40 47.13 -9.51
N LEU A 179 -20.90 47.28 -10.75
CA LEU A 179 -20.92 46.18 -11.71
C LEU A 179 -19.51 45.75 -12.12
N TRP A 180 -18.57 46.68 -12.24
CA TRP A 180 -17.18 46.36 -12.53
C TRP A 180 -16.55 45.50 -11.42
N ASP A 181 -16.81 45.84 -10.15
CA ASP A 181 -16.34 45.05 -9.01
C ASP A 181 -16.89 43.61 -9.07
N GLU A 182 -18.16 43.43 -9.47
CA GLU A 182 -18.77 42.12 -9.67
C GLU A 182 -18.12 41.35 -10.84
N VAL A 183 -17.85 42.02 -11.97
CA VAL A 183 -17.14 41.42 -13.12
C VAL A 183 -15.75 40.94 -12.68
N GLU A 184 -15.01 41.76 -11.95
CA GLU A 184 -13.68 41.40 -11.46
C GLU A 184 -13.72 40.20 -10.51
N GLN A 185 -14.68 40.16 -9.59
CA GLN A 185 -14.89 39.00 -8.71
C GLN A 185 -15.22 37.73 -9.48
N THR A 186 -16.05 37.85 -10.51
CA THR A 186 -16.42 36.74 -11.41
C THR A 186 -15.18 36.21 -12.13
N TRP A 187 -14.33 37.09 -12.67
CA TRP A 187 -13.07 36.69 -13.31
C TRP A 187 -12.09 36.03 -12.35
N VAL A 188 -11.95 36.54 -11.13
CA VAL A 188 -11.10 35.92 -10.10
C VAL A 188 -11.60 34.51 -9.75
N THR A 189 -12.92 34.35 -9.65
CA THR A 189 -13.54 33.04 -9.35
C THR A 189 -13.33 32.06 -10.49
N ALA A 190 -13.57 32.48 -11.74
CA ALA A 190 -13.31 31.67 -12.93
C ALA A 190 -11.83 31.26 -13.02
N PHE A 191 -10.92 32.21 -12.82
CA PHE A 191 -9.48 31.93 -12.81
C PHE A 191 -9.12 30.86 -11.78
N ARG A 192 -9.61 31.00 -10.54
CA ARG A 192 -9.36 30.02 -9.47
C ARG A 192 -9.93 28.65 -9.80
N ALA A 193 -11.17 28.57 -10.29
CA ALA A 193 -11.80 27.31 -10.67
C ALA A 193 -11.00 26.61 -11.79
N ASN A 194 -10.56 27.34 -12.81
CA ASN A 194 -9.75 26.78 -13.90
C ASN A 194 -8.36 26.30 -13.42
N MET A 195 -7.70 27.06 -12.55
CA MET A 195 -6.42 26.66 -11.97
C MET A 195 -6.56 25.44 -11.07
N ARG A 196 -7.60 25.38 -10.23
CA ARG A 196 -7.93 24.20 -9.40
C ARG A 196 -8.17 22.97 -10.24
N ARG A 197 -8.99 23.07 -11.30
CA ARG A 197 -9.21 21.97 -12.26
C ARG A 197 -7.90 21.44 -12.80
N SER A 198 -7.03 22.34 -13.27
CA SER A 198 -5.73 21.96 -13.85
C SER A 198 -4.81 21.28 -12.84
N GLU A 199 -4.75 21.81 -11.61
CA GLU A 199 -3.96 21.24 -10.53
C GLU A 199 -4.45 19.86 -10.10
N PHE A 200 -5.75 19.71 -9.81
CA PHE A 200 -6.33 18.43 -9.41
C PHE A 200 -6.22 17.39 -10.52
N SER A 201 -6.42 17.77 -11.78
CA SER A 201 -6.20 16.88 -12.92
C SER A 201 -4.74 16.38 -13.00
N TYR A 202 -3.76 17.26 -12.74
CA TYR A 202 -2.35 16.86 -12.66
C TYR A 202 -2.07 15.94 -11.48
N GLN A 203 -2.57 16.29 -10.29
CA GLN A 203 -2.39 15.50 -9.07
C GLN A 203 -3.00 14.09 -9.24
N GLY A 204 -4.22 14.00 -9.77
CA GLY A 204 -4.90 12.75 -10.09
C GLY A 204 -4.05 11.86 -11.02
N ARG A 205 -3.57 12.40 -12.16
CA ARG A 205 -2.68 11.66 -13.07
C ARG A 205 -1.41 11.16 -12.38
N ARG A 206 -0.79 11.99 -11.55
CA ARG A 206 0.45 11.64 -10.82
C ARG A 206 0.22 10.52 -9.82
N VAL A 207 -0.87 10.59 -9.05
CA VAL A 207 -1.23 9.59 -8.04
C VAL A 207 -1.66 8.29 -8.72
N ARG A 208 -2.43 8.37 -9.82
CA ARG A 208 -2.81 7.22 -10.64
C ARG A 208 -1.60 6.47 -11.19
N ALA A 209 -0.63 7.19 -11.76
CA ALA A 209 0.63 6.60 -12.23
C ALA A 209 1.43 5.92 -11.08
N ARG A 210 1.33 6.43 -9.85
CA ARG A 210 1.92 5.77 -8.67
C ARG A 210 1.16 4.49 -8.31
N ALA A 211 -0.16 4.51 -8.33
CA ALA A 211 -0.99 3.32 -8.09
C ALA A 211 -0.69 2.21 -9.13
N GLU A 212 -0.60 2.57 -10.41
CA GLU A 212 -0.24 1.64 -11.49
C GLU A 212 1.11 0.96 -11.25
N ARG A 213 2.14 1.71 -10.82
CA ARG A 213 3.44 1.11 -10.45
C ARG A 213 3.33 0.13 -9.29
N LEU A 214 2.47 0.42 -8.31
CA LEU A 214 2.23 -0.48 -7.19
C LEU A 214 1.49 -1.74 -7.64
N PHE A 215 0.50 -1.63 -8.53
CA PHE A 215 -0.17 -2.81 -9.12
C PHE A 215 0.81 -3.69 -9.90
N THR A 216 1.67 -3.10 -10.72
CA THR A 216 2.71 -3.86 -11.42
C THR A 216 3.63 -4.57 -10.43
N LYS A 217 4.00 -3.91 -9.33
CA LYS A 217 4.81 -4.52 -8.27
C LYS A 217 4.08 -5.67 -7.59
N ALA A 218 2.80 -5.50 -7.25
CA ALA A 218 1.99 -6.55 -6.67
C ALA A 218 1.86 -7.77 -7.60
N GLU A 219 1.70 -7.53 -8.90
CA GLU A 219 1.64 -8.62 -9.90
C GLU A 219 2.97 -9.38 -9.99
N MET A 220 4.11 -8.68 -9.96
CA MET A 220 5.43 -9.34 -9.93
C MET A 220 5.60 -10.23 -8.69
N VAL A 221 5.18 -9.76 -7.51
CA VAL A 221 5.26 -10.56 -6.29
C VAL A 221 4.26 -11.72 -6.34
N ARG A 222 3.06 -11.53 -6.90
CA ARG A 222 2.09 -12.61 -7.11
C ARG A 222 2.65 -13.74 -7.97
N ARG A 223 3.34 -13.41 -9.07
CA ARG A 223 4.04 -14.43 -9.89
C ARG A 223 5.09 -15.19 -9.08
N ARG A 224 5.82 -14.49 -8.21
CA ARG A 224 6.76 -15.14 -7.29
C ARG A 224 6.06 -16.07 -6.28
N VAL A 225 4.88 -15.70 -5.79
CA VAL A 225 4.05 -16.58 -4.93
C VAL A 225 3.65 -17.84 -5.68
N ASP A 226 3.25 -17.72 -6.95
CA ASP A 226 2.90 -18.87 -7.80
C ASP A 226 4.11 -19.77 -8.05
N ASP A 227 5.27 -19.19 -8.37
CA ASP A 227 6.52 -19.92 -8.58
C ASP A 227 6.98 -20.66 -7.31
N LEU A 228 6.91 -20.00 -6.13
CA LEU A 228 7.24 -20.61 -4.84
C LEU A 228 6.25 -21.73 -4.49
N SER A 229 4.97 -21.53 -4.75
CA SER A 229 3.94 -22.57 -4.53
C SER A 229 4.18 -23.79 -5.40
N ALA A 230 4.56 -23.60 -6.67
CA ALA A 230 4.90 -24.69 -7.57
C ALA A 230 6.17 -25.44 -7.11
N GLN A 231 7.20 -24.71 -6.65
CA GLN A 231 8.41 -25.33 -6.09
C GLN A 231 8.10 -26.14 -4.82
N MET A 232 7.24 -25.62 -3.96
CA MET A 232 6.80 -26.30 -2.74
C MET A 232 6.09 -27.61 -3.08
N ALA A 233 5.17 -27.61 -4.06
CA ALA A 233 4.50 -28.83 -4.51
C ALA A 233 5.48 -29.91 -5.03
N VAL A 234 6.51 -29.51 -5.76
CA VAL A 234 7.57 -30.44 -6.22
C VAL A 234 8.38 -31.00 -5.05
N VAL A 235 8.68 -30.17 -4.04
CA VAL A 235 9.39 -30.63 -2.84
C VAL A 235 8.50 -31.55 -2.01
N ASP A 236 7.21 -31.25 -1.85
CA ASP A 236 6.24 -32.10 -1.15
C ASP A 236 6.12 -33.49 -1.80
N GLU A 237 6.06 -33.56 -3.13
CA GLU A 237 6.05 -34.84 -3.86
C GLU A 237 7.33 -35.64 -3.62
N LYS A 238 8.49 -34.98 -3.72
CA LYS A 238 9.79 -35.61 -3.44
C LYS A 238 9.91 -36.08 -2.01
N LEU A 239 9.44 -35.28 -1.05
CA LEU A 239 9.45 -35.60 0.37
C LEU A 239 8.56 -36.81 0.65
N SER A 240 7.35 -36.85 0.08
CA SER A 240 6.45 -38.00 0.21
C SER A 240 7.06 -39.26 -0.39
N SER A 241 7.74 -39.17 -1.54
CA SER A 241 8.44 -40.31 -2.14
C SER A 241 9.60 -40.77 -1.27
N ALA A 242 10.44 -39.84 -0.78
CA ALA A 242 11.60 -40.17 0.06
C ALA A 242 11.17 -40.81 1.39
N LYS A 243 10.12 -40.29 2.03
CA LYS A 243 9.52 -40.89 3.24
C LYS A 243 8.99 -42.30 2.95
N ALA A 244 8.31 -42.51 1.83
CA ALA A 244 7.81 -43.83 1.45
C ALA A 244 8.94 -44.83 1.19
N ASP A 245 10.02 -44.40 0.52
CA ASP A 245 11.20 -45.24 0.27
C ASP A 245 11.95 -45.56 1.57
N ASN A 246 12.03 -44.62 2.50
CA ASN A 246 12.57 -44.87 3.83
C ASN A 246 11.76 -45.92 4.60
N ILE A 247 10.42 -45.78 4.63
CA ILE A 247 9.54 -46.78 5.25
C ILE A 247 9.75 -48.16 4.63
N ARG A 248 9.83 -48.25 3.29
CA ARG A 248 10.12 -49.52 2.59
C ARG A 248 11.48 -50.10 2.97
N HIS A 249 12.48 -49.24 3.16
CA HIS A 249 13.84 -49.64 3.57
C HIS A 249 13.87 -50.17 5.00
N LEU A 250 13.10 -49.57 5.91
CA LEU A 250 12.91 -50.05 7.28
C LEU A 250 12.12 -51.38 7.31
N ASP A 251 11.07 -51.50 6.49
CA ASP A 251 10.30 -52.75 6.34
C ASP A 251 11.14 -53.89 5.78
N HIS A 252 12.09 -53.59 4.88
CA HIS A 252 13.06 -54.55 4.41
C HIS A 252 13.95 -55.04 5.56
N ALA A 253 14.48 -54.12 6.37
CA ALA A 253 15.27 -54.45 7.56
C ALA A 253 14.51 -55.37 8.52
N ARG A 254 13.23 -55.07 8.76
CA ARG A 254 12.33 -55.85 9.61
C ARG A 254 12.26 -57.31 9.20
N LYS A 255 12.21 -57.57 7.88
CA LYS A 255 12.12 -58.92 7.31
C LYS A 255 13.48 -59.62 7.26
N THR A 256 14.53 -58.90 6.87
CA THR A 256 15.88 -59.45 6.68
C THR A 256 16.55 -59.78 8.01
N PHE A 257 16.41 -58.89 9.01
CA PHE A 257 17.08 -59.01 10.32
C PHE A 257 16.16 -59.52 11.45
N ASP A 258 14.91 -59.89 11.13
CA ASP A 258 13.87 -60.35 12.07
C ASP A 258 13.75 -59.48 13.33
N CYS A 259 13.73 -58.17 13.12
CA CYS A 259 13.69 -57.14 14.17
C CYS A 259 12.35 -56.40 14.19
N THR A 260 12.12 -55.59 15.22
CA THR A 260 11.11 -54.53 15.17
C THR A 260 11.80 -53.20 14.91
N VAL A 261 11.26 -52.41 13.99
CA VAL A 261 11.76 -51.09 13.62
C VAL A 261 10.65 -50.09 13.84
N VAL A 262 10.96 -48.97 14.49
CA VAL A 262 10.00 -47.87 14.66
C VAL A 262 10.42 -46.68 13.80
N ASP A 263 11.57 -46.08 14.10
CA ASP A 263 12.14 -45.00 13.30
C ASP A 263 13.67 -45.00 13.43
N GLU A 264 14.18 -44.60 14.59
CA GLU A 264 15.62 -44.49 14.84
C GLU A 264 16.22 -45.68 15.60
N PHE A 265 15.39 -46.65 16.01
CA PHE A 265 15.81 -47.79 16.81
C PHE A 265 15.32 -49.11 16.22
N LEU A 266 16.20 -50.11 16.27
CA LEU A 266 15.90 -51.51 16.00
C LEU A 266 15.80 -52.27 17.32
N PHE A 267 14.82 -53.16 17.45
CA PHE A 267 14.55 -53.91 18.68
C PHE A 267 14.49 -55.42 18.44
N TRP A 268 15.05 -56.18 19.38
CA TRP A 268 14.95 -57.64 19.45
C TRP A 268 14.58 -58.09 20.88
N PRO A 269 13.83 -59.18 21.06
CA PRO A 269 13.61 -59.76 22.39
C PRO A 269 14.93 -60.31 22.92
N HIS A 270 15.22 -60.06 24.20
CA HIS A 270 16.40 -60.64 24.83
C HIS A 270 16.17 -62.14 25.11
N SER A 271 17.13 -62.99 24.74
CA SER A 271 16.96 -64.46 24.88
C SER A 271 17.16 -64.97 26.30
N ASP A 272 18.04 -64.34 27.07
CA ASP A 272 18.33 -64.73 28.46
C ASP A 272 17.47 -63.98 29.51
N ASP A 273 16.69 -62.97 29.09
CA ASP A 273 15.82 -62.19 29.97
C ASP A 273 14.50 -61.83 29.27
N VAL A 274 13.38 -62.35 29.78
CA VAL A 274 12.05 -62.14 29.18
C VAL A 274 11.51 -60.72 29.42
N GLN A 275 12.03 -60.03 30.44
CA GLN A 275 11.63 -58.66 30.80
C GLN A 275 12.44 -57.60 30.08
N ALA A 276 13.48 -57.99 29.33
CA ALA A 276 14.34 -57.08 28.59
C ALA A 276 14.16 -57.21 27.08
N ALA A 277 14.48 -56.12 26.37
CA ALA A 277 14.71 -56.12 24.94
C ALA A 277 16.08 -55.52 24.64
N LEU A 278 16.70 -55.99 23.57
CA LEU A 278 17.92 -55.41 23.02
C LEU A 278 17.52 -54.33 22.02
N CYS A 279 18.11 -53.15 22.12
CA CYS A 279 17.90 -52.07 21.17
C CYS A 279 19.21 -51.61 20.53
N VAL A 280 19.13 -51.23 19.26
CA VAL A 280 20.25 -50.73 18.47
C VAL A 280 19.80 -49.42 17.82
N PRO A 281 20.41 -48.28 18.18
CA PRO A 281 20.14 -46.99 17.57
C PRO A 281 20.78 -46.93 16.17
N LEU A 282 20.09 -46.23 15.28
CA LEU A 282 20.53 -45.96 13.90
C LEU A 282 21.28 -44.63 13.79
N VAL A 283 21.05 -43.73 14.75
CA VAL A 283 21.62 -42.37 14.82
C VAL A 283 22.32 -42.15 16.17
N ASP A 284 23.34 -41.31 16.19
CA ASP A 284 23.98 -40.85 17.43
C ASP A 284 23.06 -39.84 18.14
N GLU A 285 22.85 -39.98 19.45
CA GLU A 285 22.06 -39.03 20.25
C GLU A 285 22.77 -38.74 21.58
N GLN A 286 22.94 -37.45 21.90
CA GLN A 286 23.76 -37.01 23.03
C GLN A 286 22.98 -36.35 24.17
N SER A 287 21.73 -35.96 23.91
CA SER A 287 21.02 -34.98 24.75
C SER A 287 19.64 -35.43 25.24
N HIS A 288 18.97 -36.34 24.53
CA HIS A 288 17.57 -36.66 24.80
C HIS A 288 17.34 -37.89 25.69
N PHE A 289 18.40 -38.66 25.98
CA PHE A 289 18.30 -39.90 26.77
C PHE A 289 19.09 -39.82 28.09
N ASN A 290 18.85 -40.80 28.96
CA ASN A 290 19.56 -40.94 30.25
C ASN A 290 21.07 -41.18 30.09
N ILE A 291 21.52 -41.57 28.89
CA ILE A 291 22.92 -41.80 28.51
C ILE A 291 23.21 -41.24 27.11
N GLN A 292 24.48 -41.09 26.78
CA GLN A 292 24.90 -40.82 25.39
C GLN A 292 24.81 -42.08 24.55
N ILE A 293 23.99 -42.03 23.52
CA ILE A 293 23.72 -43.13 22.60
C ILE A 293 24.60 -42.97 21.36
N LYS A 294 25.25 -44.06 20.97
CA LYS A 294 26.02 -44.14 19.73
C LYS A 294 25.36 -45.13 18.78
N ALA A 295 25.24 -44.74 17.52
CA ALA A 295 24.75 -45.57 16.43
C ALA A 295 25.49 -46.92 16.39
N LEU A 296 24.76 -47.97 16.02
CA LEU A 296 25.28 -49.34 15.86
C LEU A 296 25.82 -50.01 17.14
N LYS A 297 25.60 -49.42 18.31
CA LYS A 297 25.89 -50.09 19.59
C LYS A 297 24.67 -50.83 20.12
N VAL A 298 24.91 -51.94 20.82
CA VAL A 298 23.85 -52.70 21.46
C VAL A 298 23.61 -52.15 22.86
N TYR A 299 22.35 -51.82 23.14
CA TYR A 299 21.86 -51.41 24.44
C TYR A 299 20.76 -52.36 24.91
N GLN A 300 20.50 -52.34 26.21
CA GLN A 300 19.41 -53.08 26.83
C GLN A 300 18.37 -52.11 27.36
N ILE A 301 17.10 -52.48 27.20
CA ILE A 301 15.96 -51.75 27.73
C ILE A 301 15.03 -52.71 28.46
N GLU A 302 14.45 -52.26 29.57
CA GLU A 302 13.34 -52.97 30.22
C GLU A 302 12.07 -52.79 29.37
N ARG A 303 11.29 -53.86 29.19
CA ARG A 303 10.08 -53.83 28.36
C ARG A 303 9.00 -52.87 28.90
N ASP A 304 8.95 -52.68 30.21
CA ASP A 304 7.98 -51.80 30.86
C ASP A 304 8.37 -50.32 30.79
N LYS A 305 9.68 -50.02 30.74
CA LYS A 305 10.22 -48.63 30.69
C LYS A 305 10.55 -48.16 29.28
N GLY A 306 10.84 -49.06 28.35
CA GLY A 306 11.17 -48.72 26.96
C GLY A 306 12.42 -47.85 26.85
N LEU A 307 12.36 -46.81 25.99
CA LEU A 307 13.49 -45.89 25.75
C LEU A 307 13.70 -44.85 26.87
N ASP A 308 12.82 -44.78 27.88
CA ASP A 308 12.98 -43.84 29.01
C ASP A 308 14.17 -44.21 29.89
N PHE A 309 14.60 -45.48 29.86
CA PHE A 309 15.75 -45.96 30.62
C PHE A 309 16.56 -46.99 29.82
N ILE A 310 17.67 -46.53 29.25
CA ILE A 310 18.56 -47.33 28.40
C ILE A 310 19.82 -47.68 29.18
N GLU A 311 20.19 -48.96 29.14
CA GLU A 311 21.39 -49.49 29.79
C GLU A 311 22.46 -49.88 28.76
N PRO A 312 23.72 -49.48 28.94
CA PRO A 312 24.80 -49.93 28.08
C PRO A 312 25.13 -51.39 28.36
N VAL A 313 25.14 -52.21 27.32
CA VAL A 313 25.59 -53.60 27.43
C VAL A 313 27.11 -53.63 27.43
N SER A 314 27.73 -54.23 28.45
CA SER A 314 29.18 -54.29 28.57
C SER A 314 29.83 -55.07 27.41
N ASP A 315 31.03 -54.67 27.00
CA ASP A 315 31.81 -55.42 26.00
C ASP A 315 32.47 -56.68 26.58
N GLU A 316 32.47 -56.82 27.91
CA GLU A 316 33.15 -57.86 28.70
C GLU A 316 32.31 -59.12 28.94
N GLU A 317 31.03 -59.15 28.57
CA GLU A 317 30.21 -60.38 28.55
C GLU A 317 30.63 -61.40 27.47
N LEU A 318 31.75 -61.13 26.77
CA LEU A 318 32.57 -62.11 26.05
C LEU A 318 33.41 -62.97 27.02
N GLY A 319 32.85 -63.32 28.17
CA GLY A 319 33.43 -64.29 29.08
C GLY A 319 33.50 -65.64 28.37
N ASP A 320 34.71 -66.00 27.97
CA ASP A 320 35.14 -67.35 27.66
C ASP A 320 34.42 -68.36 28.55
N GLU A 321 33.89 -69.42 27.95
CA GLU A 321 33.63 -70.65 28.70
C GLU A 321 34.95 -71.01 29.40
N ASP A 322 35.04 -70.77 30.71
CA ASP A 322 36.27 -70.98 31.48
C ASP A 322 36.68 -72.46 31.29
N PRO A 323 37.85 -72.76 30.69
CA PRO A 323 38.31 -74.14 30.48
C PRO A 323 38.42 -74.94 31.80
N ARG A 324 38.41 -74.23 32.94
CA ARG A 324 38.36 -74.82 34.29
C ARG A 324 37.00 -75.40 34.65
N LEU A 325 35.90 -74.91 34.09
CA LEU A 325 34.57 -75.45 34.32
C LEU A 325 34.35 -76.75 33.52
N GLU A 326 34.84 -76.85 32.29
CA GLU A 326 34.75 -78.09 31.51
C GLU A 326 35.58 -79.24 32.12
N SER A 327 36.75 -78.94 32.69
CA SER A 327 37.55 -79.93 33.41
C SER A 327 36.87 -80.40 34.71
N PHE A 328 36.14 -79.51 35.40
CA PHE A 328 35.41 -79.85 36.62
C PHE A 328 34.24 -80.82 36.37
N PHE A 329 33.54 -80.72 35.23
CA PHE A 329 32.44 -81.63 34.90
C PHE A 329 32.88 -82.92 34.20
N ASN A 330 34.05 -82.95 33.57
CA ASN A 330 34.59 -84.14 32.90
C ASN A 330 35.38 -85.09 33.81
N GLU A 331 35.86 -84.64 34.98
CA GLU A 331 36.61 -85.50 35.92
C GLU A 331 35.72 -86.31 36.90
N GLY A 332 34.39 -86.20 36.81
CA GLY A 332 33.46 -86.72 37.80
C GLY A 332 32.66 -88.00 37.46
N ARG A 333 32.85 -88.64 36.30
CA ARG A 333 32.17 -89.92 35.99
C ARG A 333 33.10 -91.11 36.19
N PRO A 334 33.05 -91.82 37.33
CA PRO A 334 33.60 -93.16 37.41
C PRO A 334 32.80 -94.07 36.48
N ALA A 335 33.53 -94.81 35.63
CA ALA A 335 32.96 -95.85 34.79
C ALA A 335 32.27 -96.91 35.67
N ALA A 336 30.98 -97.14 35.43
CA ALA A 336 30.23 -98.30 35.88
C ALA A 336 29.42 -98.83 34.70
#